data_AF-A0A964VF24-F1
#
_entry.id   AF-A0A964VF24-F1
#
_cell.length_a   1.000
_cell.length_b   1.000
_cell.length_c   1.000
_cell.angle_alpha   90.00
_cell.angle_beta   90.00
_cell.angle_gamma   90.00
#
_symmetry.space_group_name_H-M   'P 1'
#
loop_
_entity.id
_entity.type
_entity.pdbx_description
1 polymer ?
#
loop_
_entity_poly.entity_id
_entity_poly.type
_entity_poly.pdbx_seq_one_letter_code
_entity_poly.pdbx_strand_id
1 'polypeptide(L)'
;MNFITGKHLPRRTFLQGMGATVALPFLDAMVPAGKSVFAAGDKTRLIAIELAHGAAGSSDWGASQHLWAPAQLGRNPDLSTSALQVLEPFRDHLTIISNTDVVMAEAFKPEEIGGDHPRAGAVFLTQAHPKQTESSDLYVATSLDQMYAQKYGQDTPIPSMQMCIENVDQAGGCSYGYSCAYMDSISFASPTEPLPAIRNPRVAFEQLFGVGGTQAERTATRQTERSILDWIAGDVAKMKRSLKAEDQQRMEQYLDNIRELERRIQGIEARNSSGEERALPAAPSGVPDSFTDHVHLMMDLQVLAFQSDMTRVFSLKMARDAIGRVYPESGTQTPFHPASHHGEKPEAILDFNVINRYHVSHLNYLMEKLKSSMEGDAHLLDKTMIIFGSAMGDSNLHNHKRCPLIVLGGANGQLKGDVHLKAPDGTPMANAMLTLIHKLGFEDESFGDSTSAFSFTEPSRTTTDSAL
;
A
#
# COMPACT_ATOMS: atom_id res chain seq x y z
N MET A 1 -39.38 9.10 31.66
CA MET A 1 -38.31 8.15 31.31
C MET A 1 -38.19 8.13 29.80
N ASN A 2 -37.09 8.62 29.23
CA ASN A 2 -36.86 8.54 27.79
C ASN A 2 -36.35 7.12 27.47
N PHE A 3 -37.13 6.36 26.72
CA PHE A 3 -36.73 5.04 26.22
C PHE A 3 -35.80 5.21 25.02
N ILE A 4 -34.51 4.90 25.18
CA ILE A 4 -33.56 4.84 24.07
C ILE A 4 -33.55 3.41 23.54
N THR A 5 -34.06 3.20 22.32
CA THR A 5 -34.23 1.86 21.74
C THR A 5 -32.93 1.23 21.22
N GLY A 6 -31.87 2.02 21.04
CA GLY A 6 -30.59 1.55 20.51
C GLY A 6 -30.63 1.06 19.06
N LYS A 7 -31.74 1.25 18.34
CA LYS A 7 -31.87 0.87 16.92
C LYS A 7 -30.87 1.64 16.07
N HIS A 8 -30.15 0.91 15.22
CA HIS A 8 -29.16 1.44 14.28
C HIS A 8 -29.08 0.50 13.07
N LEU A 9 -28.55 1.01 11.96
CA LEU A 9 -28.20 0.21 10.79
C LEU A 9 -26.94 -0.62 11.08
N PRO A 10 -26.87 -1.90 10.68
CA PRO A 10 -25.62 -2.64 10.74
C PRO A 10 -24.54 -1.98 9.86
N ARG A 11 -23.27 -1.99 10.31
CA ARG A 11 -22.12 -1.49 9.53
C ARG A 11 -22.01 -2.12 8.15
N ARG A 12 -22.46 -3.37 8.01
CA ARG A 12 -22.46 -4.18 6.79
C ARG A 12 -23.84 -4.20 6.13
N THR A 13 -24.37 -3.02 5.86
CA THR A 13 -25.60 -2.87 5.08
C THR A 13 -25.23 -2.71 3.60
N PHE A 14 -25.88 -3.46 2.73
CA PHE A 14 -25.64 -3.44 1.29
C PHE A 14 -26.88 -2.96 0.55
N LEU A 15 -26.66 -2.20 -0.52
CA LEU A 15 -27.66 -1.88 -1.53
C LEU A 15 -27.68 -2.99 -2.55
N GLN A 16 -28.86 -3.54 -2.82
CA GLN A 16 -29.03 -4.69 -3.72
C GLN A 16 -29.95 -4.34 -4.89
N GLY A 17 -29.54 -4.75 -6.08
CA GLY A 17 -30.27 -4.55 -7.32
C GLY A 17 -30.17 -5.79 -8.22
N MET A 18 -30.75 -5.72 -9.41
CA MET A 18 -30.64 -6.80 -10.39
C MET A 18 -29.16 -7.01 -10.74
N GLY A 19 -28.52 -8.00 -10.12
CA GLY A 19 -27.11 -8.31 -10.35
C GLY A 19 -26.14 -7.22 -9.86
N ALA A 20 -26.43 -6.45 -8.81
CA ALA A 20 -25.45 -5.52 -8.25
C ALA A 20 -25.56 -5.49 -6.73
N THR A 21 -24.42 -5.40 -6.04
CA THR A 21 -24.36 -5.32 -4.58
C THR A 21 -23.28 -4.32 -4.18
N VAL A 22 -23.71 -3.20 -3.60
CA VAL A 22 -22.80 -2.13 -3.17
C VAL A 22 -22.91 -1.95 -1.66
N ALA A 23 -21.81 -2.13 -0.95
CA ALA A 23 -21.75 -1.85 0.48
C ALA A 23 -21.91 -0.35 0.74
N LEU A 24 -22.67 0.01 1.78
CA LEU A 24 -22.80 1.39 2.21
C LEU A 24 -21.51 1.91 2.87
N PRO A 25 -21.20 3.21 2.72
CA PRO A 25 -20.14 3.83 3.51
C PRO A 25 -20.56 3.89 4.99
N PHE A 26 -19.65 4.27 5.87
CA PHE A 26 -20.04 4.55 7.26
C PHE A 26 -21.08 5.69 7.32
N LEU A 27 -22.18 5.43 8.02
CA LEU A 27 -23.27 6.38 8.24
C LEU A 27 -23.50 6.56 9.75
N ASP A 28 -23.89 7.74 10.19
CA ASP A 28 -24.24 8.02 11.59
C ASP A 28 -25.45 7.18 12.04
N ALA A 29 -26.33 6.81 11.11
CA ALA A 29 -27.40 5.83 11.33
C ALA A 29 -26.88 4.46 11.78
N MET A 30 -25.60 4.15 11.60
CA MET A 30 -24.96 2.91 12.08
C MET A 30 -24.45 3.02 13.53
N VAL A 31 -24.47 4.21 14.13
CA VAL A 31 -24.04 4.44 15.51
C VAL A 31 -25.26 4.29 16.45
N PRO A 32 -25.23 3.36 17.42
CA PRO A 32 -26.30 3.24 18.40
C PRO A 32 -26.44 4.52 19.24
N ALA A 33 -27.67 4.97 19.46
CA ALA A 33 -27.96 6.16 20.24
C ALA A 33 -27.31 6.12 21.64
N GLY A 34 -26.54 7.16 21.99
CA GLY A 34 -25.85 7.28 23.28
C GLY A 34 -24.46 6.62 23.35
N LYS A 35 -23.94 6.05 22.27
CA LYS A 35 -22.56 5.55 22.19
C LYS A 35 -21.66 6.52 21.41
N SER A 36 -20.42 6.69 21.89
CA SER A 36 -19.35 7.39 21.17
C SER A 36 -18.88 6.58 19.96
N VAL A 37 -18.51 7.26 18.88
CA VAL A 37 -17.95 6.67 17.65
C VAL A 37 -16.51 6.19 17.86
N PHE A 38 -15.81 6.73 18.86
CA PHE A 38 -14.54 6.19 19.35
C PHE A 38 -14.81 4.96 20.23
N ALA A 39 -15.27 3.89 19.60
CA ALA A 39 -15.41 2.60 20.26
C ALA A 39 -14.02 1.96 20.40
N ALA A 40 -13.66 1.60 21.63
CA ALA A 40 -12.65 0.58 21.88
C ALA A 40 -12.99 -0.65 21.01
N GLY A 41 -12.27 -0.85 19.90
CA GLY A 41 -12.57 -1.90 18.92
C GLY A 41 -12.42 -1.54 17.44
N ASP A 42 -12.28 -0.26 17.07
CA ASP A 42 -11.96 0.12 15.68
C ASP A 42 -10.58 -0.44 15.29
N LYS A 43 -10.55 -1.26 14.23
CA LYS A 43 -9.34 -1.96 13.80
C LYS A 43 -8.60 -1.09 12.81
N THR A 44 -7.29 -0.90 13.05
CA THR A 44 -6.43 -0.13 12.16
C THR A 44 -6.47 -0.70 10.75
N ARG A 45 -6.65 0.15 9.75
CA ARG A 45 -6.53 -0.27 8.36
C ARG A 45 -5.06 -0.34 7.99
N LEU A 46 -4.69 -1.31 7.17
CA LEU A 46 -3.31 -1.54 6.78
C LEU A 46 -3.17 -1.42 5.26
N ILE A 47 -2.22 -0.59 4.83
CA ILE A 47 -1.73 -0.57 3.45
C ILE A 47 -0.22 -0.84 3.51
N ALA A 48 0.26 -1.86 2.82
CA ALA A 48 1.69 -2.11 2.63
C ALA A 48 2.06 -1.83 1.17
N ILE A 49 3.08 -1.00 0.94
CA ILE A 49 3.50 -0.58 -0.40
C ILE A 49 5.00 -0.83 -0.54
N GLU A 50 5.36 -1.60 -1.55
CA GLU A 50 6.76 -1.85 -1.88
C GLU A 50 7.27 -0.85 -2.92
N LEU A 51 8.45 -0.28 -2.62
CA LEU A 51 9.31 0.45 -3.55
C LEU A 51 10.37 -0.53 -4.08
N ALA A 52 10.23 -0.97 -5.33
CA ALA A 52 11.28 -1.74 -6.00
C ALA A 52 12.55 -0.89 -6.19
N HIS A 53 13.71 -1.53 -6.31
CA HIS A 53 15.01 -0.87 -6.54
C HIS A 53 15.43 0.15 -5.47
N GLY A 54 15.01 -0.01 -4.21
CA GLY A 54 15.53 0.80 -3.11
C GLY A 54 15.42 2.31 -3.33
N ALA A 55 16.41 3.07 -2.83
CA ALA A 55 16.41 4.52 -2.93
C ALA A 55 17.81 5.07 -3.18
N ALA A 56 17.89 6.12 -4.00
CA ALA A 56 19.13 6.87 -4.25
C ALA A 56 19.83 7.31 -2.96
N GLY A 57 19.05 7.67 -1.93
CA GLY A 57 19.54 8.06 -0.62
C GLY A 57 20.15 6.94 0.24
N SER A 58 20.13 5.69 -0.22
CA SER A 58 20.75 4.56 0.49
C SER A 58 22.20 4.32 0.07
N SER A 59 22.61 4.82 -1.10
CA SER A 59 24.03 4.88 -1.51
C SER A 59 24.85 5.74 -0.55
N ASP A 60 26.16 5.52 -0.47
CA ASP A 60 27.01 6.30 0.44
C ASP A 60 26.98 7.79 0.11
N TRP A 61 27.06 8.15 -1.18
CA TRP A 61 26.95 9.55 -1.60
C TRP A 61 25.53 10.10 -1.38
N GLY A 62 24.48 9.38 -1.77
CA GLY A 62 23.10 9.83 -1.57
C GLY A 62 22.71 10.01 -0.10
N ALA A 63 23.22 9.15 0.78
CA ALA A 63 23.06 9.28 2.23
C ALA A 63 23.74 10.55 2.77
N SER A 64 24.93 10.88 2.27
CA SER A 64 25.64 12.12 2.64
C SER A 64 24.90 13.40 2.22
N GLN A 65 24.03 13.30 1.22
CA GLN A 65 23.18 14.39 0.73
C GLN A 65 21.76 14.35 1.31
N HIS A 66 21.46 13.39 2.20
CA HIS A 66 20.14 13.22 2.82
C HIS A 66 18.99 13.08 1.81
N LEU A 67 19.23 12.36 0.69
CA LEU A 67 18.24 12.21 -0.38
C LEU A 67 17.04 11.34 0.02
N TRP A 68 17.16 10.56 1.10
CA TRP A 68 16.06 9.79 1.68
C TRP A 68 15.84 10.13 3.15
N ALA A 69 16.79 9.75 4.01
CA ALA A 69 16.74 10.03 5.45
C ALA A 69 17.31 11.43 5.75
N PRO A 70 16.52 12.34 6.36
CA PRO A 70 16.98 13.66 6.79
C PRO A 70 18.15 13.62 7.77
N ALA A 71 18.95 14.69 7.84
CA ALA A 71 20.02 14.79 8.83
C ALA A 71 19.48 14.87 10.27
N GLN A 72 18.43 15.66 10.46
CA GLN A 72 17.85 15.93 11.77
C GLN A 72 17.09 14.70 12.29
N LEU A 73 17.44 14.25 13.49
CA LEU A 73 16.74 13.19 14.22
C LEU A 73 15.64 13.77 15.11
N GLY A 74 14.66 12.94 15.45
CA GLY A 74 13.55 13.32 16.31
C GLY A 74 12.51 14.17 15.58
N ARG A 75 11.86 15.07 16.32
CA ARG A 75 10.76 15.89 15.80
C ARG A 75 11.22 16.92 14.77
N ASN A 76 10.29 17.24 13.88
CA ASN A 76 10.44 18.25 12.85
C ASN A 76 11.68 18.05 11.94
N PRO A 77 11.88 16.87 11.34
CA PRO A 77 13.00 16.68 10.41
C PRO A 77 12.87 17.61 9.20
N ASP A 78 14.00 18.12 8.70
CA ASP A 78 14.05 18.91 7.46
C ASP A 78 14.01 17.98 6.24
N LEU A 79 12.91 18.04 5.48
CA LEU A 79 12.71 17.21 4.29
C LEU A 79 13.22 17.84 2.99
N SER A 80 13.78 19.06 3.03
CA SER A 80 14.02 19.89 1.85
C SER A 80 14.89 19.25 0.76
N THR A 81 15.85 18.39 1.14
CA THR A 81 16.73 17.66 0.21
C THR A 81 16.26 16.24 -0.09
N SER A 82 15.27 15.74 0.66
CA SER A 82 14.82 14.36 0.61
C SER A 82 13.76 14.14 -0.48
N ALA A 83 13.72 12.94 -1.06
CA ALA A 83 12.61 12.47 -1.88
C ALA A 83 11.26 12.53 -1.13
N LEU A 84 11.30 12.57 0.20
CA LEU A 84 10.14 12.70 1.09
C LEU A 84 9.57 14.12 1.18
N GLN A 85 10.23 15.13 0.60
CA GLN A 85 9.78 16.53 0.60
C GLN A 85 8.32 16.69 0.14
N VAL A 86 7.88 15.88 -0.82
CA VAL A 86 6.51 15.92 -1.35
C VAL A 86 5.43 15.54 -0.31
N LEU A 87 5.84 15.00 0.85
CA LEU A 87 4.97 14.65 1.97
C LEU A 87 4.94 15.72 3.06
N GLU A 88 5.61 16.88 2.88
CA GLU A 88 5.58 18.00 3.82
C GLU A 88 4.15 18.40 4.27
N PRO A 89 3.12 18.44 3.39
CA PRO A 89 1.74 18.75 3.81
C PRO A 89 1.14 17.75 4.82
N PHE A 90 1.75 16.57 4.95
CA PHE A 90 1.34 15.48 5.82
C PHE A 90 2.41 15.09 6.84
N ARG A 91 3.33 16.00 7.16
CA ARG A 91 4.42 15.75 8.12
C ARG A 91 3.93 15.16 9.45
N ASP A 92 2.78 15.62 9.97
CA ASP A 92 2.18 15.14 11.22
C ASP A 92 1.73 13.66 11.17
N HIS A 93 1.72 13.07 9.98
CA HIS A 93 1.43 11.66 9.74
C HIS A 93 2.66 10.88 9.23
N LEU A 94 3.85 11.50 9.15
CA LEU A 94 5.07 10.88 8.62
C LEU A 94 6.04 10.42 9.73
N THR A 95 6.33 9.13 9.76
CA THR A 95 7.40 8.53 10.58
C THR A 95 8.48 7.99 9.66
N ILE A 96 9.70 8.50 9.76
CA ILE A 96 10.86 8.03 8.99
C ILE A 96 11.66 7.08 9.87
N ILE A 97 11.94 5.88 9.39
CA ILE A 97 12.75 4.88 10.10
C ILE A 97 13.95 4.58 9.21
N SER A 98 15.11 5.09 9.60
CA SER A 98 16.33 4.96 8.78
C SER A 98 17.32 3.97 9.37
N ASN A 99 18.28 3.58 8.53
CA ASN A 99 19.43 2.76 8.91
C ASN A 99 19.08 1.34 9.38
N THR A 100 18.01 0.77 8.83
CA THR A 100 17.66 -0.65 9.01
C THR A 100 18.15 -1.49 7.84
N ASP A 101 18.62 -2.69 8.12
CA ASP A 101 19.13 -3.63 7.13
C ASP A 101 18.15 -4.81 6.93
N VAL A 102 18.13 -5.40 5.75
CA VAL A 102 17.24 -6.51 5.39
C VAL A 102 18.10 -7.73 5.07
N VAL A 103 18.81 -8.22 6.09
CA VAL A 103 19.81 -9.30 5.95
C VAL A 103 19.21 -10.56 5.34
N MET A 104 17.93 -10.84 5.61
CA MET A 104 17.23 -11.99 5.02
C MET A 104 17.09 -11.92 3.48
N ALA A 105 17.35 -10.77 2.85
CA ALA A 105 17.42 -10.62 1.40
C ALA A 105 18.84 -10.77 0.83
N GLU A 106 19.88 -10.83 1.68
CA GLU A 106 21.25 -11.14 1.24
C GLU A 106 21.37 -12.60 0.77
N ALA A 107 22.41 -12.89 -0.03
CA ALA A 107 22.79 -14.26 -0.35
C ALA A 107 23.47 -14.92 0.88
N PHE A 108 22.97 -16.08 1.31
CA PHE A 108 23.55 -16.84 2.43
C PHE A 108 24.55 -17.90 1.97
N LYS A 109 24.50 -18.27 0.68
CA LYS A 109 25.45 -19.18 0.03
C LYS A 109 25.87 -18.66 -1.35
N PRO A 110 27.03 -19.09 -1.88
CA PRO A 110 27.54 -18.58 -3.16
C PRO A 110 26.59 -18.73 -4.35
N GLU A 111 25.76 -19.77 -4.37
CA GLU A 111 24.84 -20.04 -5.48
C GLU A 111 23.68 -19.03 -5.54
N GLU A 112 23.46 -18.25 -4.48
CA GLU A 112 22.40 -17.25 -4.40
C GLU A 112 22.83 -15.87 -4.90
N ILE A 113 24.14 -15.63 -5.09
CA ILE A 113 24.68 -14.34 -5.52
C ILE A 113 24.04 -13.91 -6.85
N GLY A 114 23.53 -12.67 -6.90
CA GLY A 114 22.81 -12.09 -8.05
C GLY A 114 21.28 -12.25 -7.98
N GLY A 115 20.76 -13.13 -7.13
CA GLY A 115 19.31 -13.31 -6.92
C GLY A 115 18.63 -12.23 -6.08
N ASP A 116 19.12 -10.99 -6.09
CA ASP A 116 18.71 -9.93 -5.15
C ASP A 116 17.29 -9.43 -5.43
N HIS A 117 16.89 -9.36 -6.70
CA HIS A 117 15.53 -8.97 -7.10
C HIS A 117 14.43 -9.92 -6.58
N PRO A 118 14.50 -11.26 -6.83
CA PRO A 118 13.50 -12.17 -6.27
C PRO A 118 13.53 -12.21 -4.74
N ARG A 119 14.71 -12.11 -4.10
CA ARG A 119 14.78 -12.02 -2.64
C ARG A 119 14.15 -10.75 -2.10
N ALA A 120 14.40 -9.59 -2.71
CA ALA A 120 13.84 -8.32 -2.25
C ALA A 120 12.31 -8.36 -2.20
N GLY A 121 11.67 -8.83 -3.27
CA GLY A 121 10.20 -8.99 -3.32
C GLY A 121 9.66 -9.89 -2.21
N ALA A 122 10.24 -11.08 -2.05
CA ALA A 122 9.77 -12.04 -1.06
C ALA A 122 10.00 -11.58 0.38
N VAL A 123 11.11 -10.88 0.64
CA VAL A 123 11.57 -10.57 2.01
C VAL A 123 10.90 -9.31 2.55
N PHE A 124 10.48 -8.36 1.73
CA PHE A 124 9.99 -7.06 2.22
C PHE A 124 8.92 -7.18 3.32
N LEU A 125 7.86 -7.97 3.11
CA LEU A 125 6.80 -8.17 4.13
C LEU A 125 6.92 -9.47 4.92
N THR A 126 7.89 -10.34 4.64
CA THR A 126 8.08 -11.60 5.40
C THR A 126 9.24 -11.51 6.38
N GLN A 127 10.24 -10.68 6.07
CA GLN A 127 11.51 -10.56 6.78
C GLN A 127 12.18 -11.93 7.02
N ALA A 128 11.99 -12.88 6.09
CA ALA A 128 12.49 -14.24 6.17
C ALA A 128 13.19 -14.62 4.86
N HIS A 129 14.28 -15.38 4.94
CA HIS A 129 15.06 -15.73 3.76
C HIS A 129 14.32 -16.78 2.90
N PRO A 130 14.05 -16.50 1.61
CA PRO A 130 13.34 -17.42 0.75
C PRO A 130 14.24 -18.58 0.33
N LYS A 131 13.69 -19.79 0.33
CA LYS A 131 14.37 -20.96 -0.23
C LYS A 131 14.62 -20.74 -1.72
N GLN A 132 15.88 -20.81 -2.14
CA GLN A 132 16.26 -20.86 -3.55
C GLN A 132 15.68 -22.12 -4.21
N THR A 133 14.68 -21.92 -5.09
CA THR A 133 14.05 -22.95 -5.92
C THR A 133 13.37 -22.29 -7.11
N GLU A 134 13.34 -22.97 -8.25
CA GLU A 134 12.55 -22.59 -9.44
C GLU A 134 11.22 -23.36 -9.54
N SER A 135 10.94 -24.22 -8.57
CA SER A 135 9.79 -25.13 -8.57
C SER A 135 8.66 -24.65 -7.64
N SER A 136 7.64 -25.48 -7.47
CA SER A 136 6.46 -25.18 -6.64
C SER A 136 6.69 -25.39 -5.14
N ASP A 137 7.88 -25.83 -4.72
CA ASP A 137 8.26 -26.03 -3.32
C ASP A 137 8.79 -24.74 -2.68
N LEU A 138 8.09 -23.64 -2.97
CA LEU A 138 8.34 -22.32 -2.40
C LEU A 138 8.30 -22.39 -0.88
N TYR A 139 9.22 -21.69 -0.22
CA TYR A 139 9.27 -21.59 1.23
C TYR A 139 9.93 -20.28 1.66
N VAL A 140 9.21 -19.45 2.39
CA VAL A 140 9.71 -18.22 3.02
C VAL A 140 9.09 -18.08 4.42
N ALA A 141 8.08 -17.24 4.59
CA ALA A 141 7.25 -17.14 5.79
C ALA A 141 5.89 -16.52 5.43
N THR A 142 4.94 -16.53 6.37
CA THR A 142 3.72 -15.73 6.25
C THR A 142 4.09 -14.24 6.32
N SER A 143 3.56 -13.43 5.42
CA SER A 143 3.84 -11.98 5.40
C SER A 143 3.02 -11.21 6.44
N LEU A 144 3.52 -10.06 6.87
CA LEU A 144 2.93 -9.19 7.90
C LEU A 144 1.46 -8.83 7.59
N ASP A 145 1.17 -8.45 6.35
CA ASP A 145 -0.18 -8.13 5.89
C ASP A 145 -1.13 -9.34 6.00
N GLN A 146 -0.62 -10.55 5.77
CA GLN A 146 -1.40 -11.77 5.88
C GLN A 146 -1.56 -12.26 7.32
N MET A 147 -0.57 -12.05 8.19
CA MET A 147 -0.77 -12.21 9.64
C MET A 147 -1.93 -11.32 10.12
N TYR A 148 -1.96 -10.05 9.66
CA TYR A 148 -3.05 -9.13 9.95
C TYR A 148 -4.39 -9.62 9.39
N ALA A 149 -4.44 -10.04 8.12
CA ALA A 149 -5.65 -10.54 7.47
C ALA A 149 -6.20 -11.82 8.11
N GLN A 150 -5.33 -12.72 8.58
CA GLN A 150 -5.74 -13.93 9.29
C GLN A 150 -6.44 -13.60 10.62
N LYS A 151 -5.94 -12.60 11.35
CA LYS A 151 -6.49 -12.20 12.66
C LYS A 151 -7.73 -11.32 12.53
N TYR A 152 -7.75 -10.38 11.59
CA TYR A 152 -8.75 -9.31 11.53
C TYR A 152 -9.50 -9.18 10.19
N GLY A 153 -9.08 -9.89 9.15
CA GLY A 153 -9.74 -9.87 7.83
C GLY A 153 -11.01 -10.71 7.74
N GLN A 154 -11.27 -11.60 8.71
CA GLN A 154 -12.52 -12.39 8.76
C GLN A 154 -13.74 -11.52 9.09
N ASP A 155 -13.51 -10.28 9.53
CA ASP A 155 -14.53 -9.27 9.77
C ASP A 155 -14.87 -8.44 8.53
N THR A 156 -14.38 -8.78 7.34
CA THR A 156 -14.73 -8.09 6.10
C THR A 156 -15.07 -9.09 4.99
N PRO A 157 -15.90 -8.72 3.99
CA PRO A 157 -16.22 -9.61 2.87
C PRO A 157 -14.98 -10.09 2.11
N ILE A 158 -13.95 -9.24 2.02
CA ILE A 158 -12.67 -9.55 1.40
C ILE A 158 -11.60 -9.45 2.51
N PRO A 159 -10.91 -10.55 2.87
CA PRO A 159 -9.95 -10.52 3.99
C PRO A 159 -8.72 -9.63 3.73
N SER A 160 -8.21 -9.64 2.50
CA SER A 160 -7.16 -8.74 2.01
C SER A 160 -7.20 -8.65 0.49
N MET A 161 -6.55 -7.63 -0.08
CA MET A 161 -6.40 -7.48 -1.53
C MET A 161 -4.96 -7.13 -1.89
N GLN A 162 -4.39 -7.90 -2.81
CA GLN A 162 -3.06 -7.71 -3.35
C GLN A 162 -3.17 -7.02 -4.71
N MET A 163 -2.39 -5.97 -4.92
CA MET A 163 -2.45 -5.11 -6.10
C MET A 163 -1.05 -4.91 -6.67
N CYS A 164 -0.99 -4.69 -7.98
CA CYS A 164 0.25 -4.31 -8.64
C CYS A 164 -0.03 -3.35 -9.81
N ILE A 165 1.00 -2.63 -10.23
CA ILE A 165 0.94 -1.72 -11.38
C ILE A 165 1.53 -2.41 -12.61
N GLU A 166 2.71 -3.01 -12.43
CA GLU A 166 3.42 -3.71 -13.48
C GLU A 166 2.96 -5.18 -13.64
N ASN A 167 3.33 -5.79 -14.76
CA ASN A 167 2.99 -7.17 -15.04
C ASN A 167 3.77 -8.13 -14.15
N VAL A 168 3.07 -9.02 -13.44
CA VAL A 168 3.64 -9.97 -12.44
C VAL A 168 3.15 -11.41 -12.70
N ASP A 169 2.91 -11.76 -13.96
CA ASP A 169 2.29 -13.02 -14.39
C ASP A 169 3.32 -14.04 -14.90
N GLN A 170 4.58 -13.93 -14.48
CA GLN A 170 5.63 -14.85 -14.95
C GLN A 170 5.60 -16.14 -14.14
N ALA A 171 5.42 -17.26 -14.83
CA ALA A 171 5.48 -18.60 -14.23
C ALA A 171 6.88 -19.23 -14.44
N GLY A 172 7.32 -20.03 -13.45
CA GLY A 172 8.55 -20.80 -13.51
C GLY A 172 9.75 -20.12 -12.86
N GLY A 173 10.94 -20.44 -13.36
CA GLY A 173 12.20 -19.87 -12.92
C GLY A 173 12.38 -18.43 -13.40
N CYS A 174 12.74 -17.56 -12.47
CA CYS A 174 13.29 -16.25 -12.74
C CYS A 174 14.82 -16.33 -12.62
N SER A 175 15.51 -15.22 -12.34
CA SER A 175 16.97 -15.19 -12.31
C SER A 175 17.56 -15.97 -11.12
N TYR A 176 18.73 -16.58 -11.35
CA TYR A 176 19.59 -17.16 -10.30
C TYR A 176 18.94 -18.28 -9.47
N GLY A 177 18.15 -19.15 -10.09
CA GLY A 177 17.60 -20.34 -9.42
C GLY A 177 16.43 -20.05 -8.46
N TYR A 178 15.81 -18.87 -8.58
CA TYR A 178 14.63 -18.48 -7.81
C TYR A 178 13.39 -18.47 -8.69
N SER A 179 12.25 -18.84 -8.11
CA SER A 179 10.94 -18.76 -8.75
C SER A 179 10.53 -17.31 -8.93
N CYS A 180 9.86 -17.01 -10.05
CA CYS A 180 9.28 -15.70 -10.29
C CYS A 180 8.26 -15.29 -9.23
N ALA A 181 7.63 -16.25 -8.56
CA ALA A 181 6.69 -15.98 -7.47
C ALA A 181 7.31 -15.12 -6.35
N TYR A 182 8.60 -15.27 -6.07
CA TYR A 182 9.31 -14.46 -5.06
C TYR A 182 9.50 -13.01 -5.49
N MET A 183 9.68 -12.76 -6.79
CA MET A 183 9.77 -11.38 -7.31
C MET A 183 8.39 -10.74 -7.50
N ASP A 184 7.42 -11.55 -7.91
CA ASP A 184 6.09 -11.12 -8.32
C ASP A 184 5.13 -10.90 -7.14
N SER A 185 5.42 -11.51 -5.98
CA SER A 185 4.56 -11.46 -4.79
C SER A 185 5.29 -10.86 -3.59
N ILE A 186 4.62 -9.93 -2.91
CA ILE A 186 5.03 -9.43 -1.58
C ILE A 186 4.17 -10.00 -0.45
N SER A 187 3.05 -10.65 -0.78
CA SER A 187 2.09 -11.20 0.16
C SER A 187 2.10 -12.72 0.13
N PHE A 188 2.25 -13.34 1.28
CA PHE A 188 2.33 -14.79 1.47
C PHE A 188 1.33 -15.20 2.55
N ALA A 189 0.26 -15.91 2.16
CA ALA A 189 -0.79 -16.37 3.08
C ALA A 189 -0.26 -17.42 4.07
N SER A 190 0.73 -18.19 3.64
CA SER A 190 1.50 -19.14 4.47
C SER A 190 2.94 -19.17 3.98
N PRO A 191 3.88 -19.83 4.68
CA PRO A 191 5.27 -19.93 4.23
C PRO A 191 5.46 -20.45 2.80
N THR A 192 4.45 -21.15 2.23
CA THR A 192 4.53 -21.79 0.92
C THR A 192 3.51 -21.25 -0.08
N GLU A 193 2.71 -20.23 0.28
CA GLU A 193 1.56 -19.79 -0.51
C GLU A 193 1.63 -18.29 -0.82
N PRO A 194 2.27 -17.89 -1.94
CA PRO A 194 2.19 -16.52 -2.44
C PRO A 194 0.78 -16.20 -2.93
N LEU A 195 0.35 -14.96 -2.73
CA LEU A 195 -0.95 -14.48 -3.20
C LEU A 195 -0.82 -13.68 -4.52
N PRO A 196 -1.67 -13.95 -5.52
CA PRO A 196 -1.62 -13.26 -6.80
C PRO A 196 -2.06 -11.80 -6.66
N ALA A 197 -1.37 -10.88 -7.34
CA ALA A 197 -1.71 -9.47 -7.34
C ALA A 197 -2.63 -9.09 -8.51
N ILE A 198 -3.60 -8.22 -8.24
CA ILE A 198 -4.54 -7.70 -9.23
C ILE A 198 -3.90 -6.49 -9.91
N ARG A 199 -3.60 -6.65 -11.20
CA ARG A 199 -3.08 -5.55 -12.03
C ARG A 199 -4.17 -4.66 -12.60
N ASN A 200 -5.30 -5.23 -13.01
CA ASN A 200 -6.30 -4.51 -13.79
C ASN A 200 -7.32 -3.79 -12.88
N PRO A 201 -7.44 -2.44 -12.93
CA PRO A 201 -8.41 -1.68 -12.15
C PRO A 201 -9.87 -2.15 -12.33
N ARG A 202 -10.26 -2.61 -13.52
CA ARG A 202 -11.60 -3.18 -13.77
C ARG A 202 -11.86 -4.41 -12.92
N VAL A 203 -10.87 -5.31 -12.81
CA VAL A 203 -10.99 -6.54 -12.02
C VAL A 203 -11.13 -6.20 -10.54
N ALA A 204 -10.31 -5.26 -10.04
CA ALA A 204 -10.40 -4.79 -8.67
C ALA A 204 -11.75 -4.09 -8.37
N PHE A 205 -12.23 -3.25 -9.28
CA PHE A 205 -13.54 -2.59 -9.19
C PHE A 205 -14.68 -3.61 -9.10
N GLU A 206 -14.68 -4.63 -9.96
CA GLU A 206 -15.69 -5.69 -9.94
C GLU A 206 -15.60 -6.58 -8.70
N GLN A 207 -14.41 -6.79 -8.15
CA GLN A 207 -14.28 -7.51 -6.89
C GLN A 207 -14.88 -6.71 -5.71
N LEU A 208 -14.77 -5.37 -5.73
CA LEU A 208 -15.30 -4.50 -4.68
C LEU A 208 -16.79 -4.22 -4.78
N PHE A 209 -17.29 -3.96 -5.99
CA PHE A 209 -18.66 -3.47 -6.20
C PHE A 209 -19.53 -4.43 -7.02
N GLY A 210 -18.90 -5.45 -7.61
CA GLY A 210 -19.49 -6.23 -8.68
C GLY A 210 -20.65 -7.14 -8.28
N VAL A 211 -21.31 -7.57 -9.35
CA VAL A 211 -22.46 -8.45 -9.44
C VAL A 211 -22.24 -9.75 -8.65
N GLY A 212 -23.11 -10.05 -7.68
CA GLY A 212 -23.30 -11.43 -7.26
C GLY A 212 -23.74 -12.24 -8.48
N GLY A 213 -22.88 -13.15 -8.96
CA GLY A 213 -23.12 -13.91 -10.19
C GLY A 213 -21.91 -14.68 -10.73
N THR A 214 -22.18 -15.58 -11.66
CA THR A 214 -21.19 -16.35 -12.42
C THR A 214 -20.32 -15.45 -13.30
N GLN A 215 -19.19 -15.97 -13.79
CA GLN A 215 -18.30 -15.24 -14.70
C GLN A 215 -19.02 -14.80 -15.98
N ALA A 216 -19.96 -15.62 -16.48
CA ALA A 216 -20.77 -15.32 -17.66
C ALA A 216 -21.73 -14.14 -17.44
N GLU A 217 -22.37 -14.05 -16.27
CA GLU A 217 -23.24 -12.92 -15.91
C GLU A 217 -22.44 -11.63 -15.80
N ARG A 218 -21.23 -11.69 -15.22
CA ARG A 218 -20.30 -10.54 -15.19
C ARG A 218 -19.93 -10.07 -16.60
N THR A 219 -19.61 -10.99 -17.51
CA THR A 219 -19.30 -10.65 -18.91
C THR A 219 -20.49 -10.06 -19.66
N ALA A 220 -21.69 -10.60 -19.47
CA ALA A 220 -22.91 -10.06 -20.08
C ALA A 220 -23.22 -8.64 -19.59
N THR A 221 -23.01 -8.36 -18.30
CA THR A 221 -23.17 -7.01 -17.74
C THR A 221 -22.15 -6.02 -18.29
N ARG A 222 -20.89 -6.43 -18.50
CA ARG A 222 -19.87 -5.57 -19.15
C ARG A 222 -20.29 -5.05 -20.52
N GLN A 223 -21.10 -5.81 -21.25
CA GLN A 223 -21.59 -5.39 -22.58
C GLN A 223 -22.68 -4.32 -22.52
N THR A 224 -23.23 -4.01 -21.34
CA THR A 224 -24.39 -3.12 -21.25
C THR A 224 -24.06 -1.62 -21.15
N GLU A 225 -22.78 -1.20 -21.08
CA GLU A 225 -22.31 0.19 -20.89
C GLU A 225 -22.95 0.98 -19.71
N ARG A 226 -23.89 0.38 -18.97
CA ARG A 226 -24.59 0.97 -17.84
C ARG A 226 -23.72 0.93 -16.60
N SER A 227 -23.78 1.99 -15.80
CA SER A 227 -23.09 2.04 -14.51
C SER A 227 -23.67 0.98 -13.58
N ILE A 228 -22.83 0.37 -12.73
CA ILE A 228 -23.31 -0.53 -11.69
C ILE A 228 -24.35 0.11 -10.76
N LEU A 229 -24.29 1.43 -10.61
CA LEU A 229 -25.21 2.20 -9.78
C LEU A 229 -26.62 2.30 -10.36
N ASP A 230 -26.78 2.16 -11.68
CA ASP A 230 -28.09 2.20 -12.34
C ASP A 230 -28.94 0.99 -11.93
N TRP A 231 -28.28 -0.14 -11.62
CA TRP A 231 -28.93 -1.38 -11.21
C TRP A 231 -29.45 -1.34 -9.77
N ILE A 232 -28.86 -0.48 -8.92
CA ILE A 232 -29.25 -0.30 -7.51
C ILE A 232 -30.05 0.98 -7.25
N ALA A 233 -30.38 1.75 -8.29
CA ALA A 233 -31.01 3.07 -8.14
C ALA A 233 -32.31 3.05 -7.31
N GLY A 234 -33.12 1.99 -7.45
CA GLY A 234 -34.34 1.81 -6.66
C GLY A 234 -34.06 1.63 -5.15
N ASP A 235 -33.03 0.86 -4.82
CA ASP A 235 -32.66 0.57 -3.44
C ASP A 235 -31.93 1.76 -2.79
N VAL A 236 -31.11 2.49 -3.57
CA VAL A 236 -30.57 3.81 -3.19
C VAL A 236 -31.71 4.76 -2.81
N ALA A 237 -32.73 4.91 -3.68
CA ALA A 237 -33.86 5.81 -3.41
C ALA A 237 -34.64 5.41 -2.16
N LYS A 238 -34.76 4.11 -1.88
CA LYS A 238 -35.38 3.60 -0.66
C LYS A 238 -34.55 3.92 0.57
N MET A 239 -33.24 3.68 0.53
CA MET A 239 -32.32 3.95 1.63
C MET A 239 -32.28 5.44 1.97
N LYS A 240 -32.24 6.33 0.98
CA LYS A 240 -32.27 7.79 1.21
C LYS A 240 -33.47 8.24 2.06
N ARG A 241 -34.65 7.63 1.86
CA ARG A 241 -35.86 7.98 2.64
C ARG A 241 -35.76 7.60 4.12
N SER A 242 -34.88 6.67 4.49
CA SER A 242 -34.66 6.26 5.88
C SER A 242 -33.50 6.96 6.58
N LEU A 243 -32.69 7.73 5.84
CA LEU A 243 -31.50 8.40 6.35
C LEU A 243 -31.76 9.87 6.67
N LYS A 244 -30.99 10.44 7.59
CA LYS A 244 -30.95 11.88 7.85
C LYS A 244 -30.17 12.60 6.76
N ALA A 245 -30.28 13.93 6.70
CA ALA A 245 -29.67 14.75 5.65
C ALA A 245 -28.14 14.53 5.56
N GLU A 246 -27.45 14.45 6.70
CA GLU A 246 -26.00 14.25 6.75
C GLU A 246 -25.59 12.89 6.16
N ASP A 247 -26.33 11.83 6.51
CA ASP A 247 -26.10 10.48 5.98
C ASP A 247 -26.48 10.35 4.50
N GLN A 248 -27.52 11.07 4.06
CA GLN A 248 -27.87 11.15 2.65
C GLN A 248 -26.73 11.77 1.85
N GLN A 249 -26.16 12.88 2.32
CA GLN A 249 -25.04 13.55 1.66
C GLN A 249 -23.79 12.65 1.61
N ARG A 250 -23.43 11.97 2.72
CA ARG A 250 -22.29 11.04 2.73
C ARG A 250 -22.48 9.87 1.76
N MET A 251 -23.68 9.30 1.73
CA MET A 251 -24.00 8.23 0.80
C MET A 251 -23.96 8.72 -0.65
N GLU A 252 -24.51 9.90 -0.95
CA GLU A 252 -24.43 10.50 -2.29
C GLU A 252 -22.99 10.71 -2.74
N GLN A 253 -22.16 11.34 -1.91
CA GLN A 253 -20.75 11.58 -2.23
C GLN A 253 -19.99 10.28 -2.51
N TYR A 254 -20.24 9.23 -1.71
CA TYR A 254 -19.63 7.92 -1.92
C TYR A 254 -20.08 7.28 -3.24
N LEU A 255 -21.39 7.31 -3.54
CA LEU A 255 -21.92 6.77 -4.80
C LEU A 255 -21.40 7.57 -6.01
N ASP A 256 -21.29 8.89 -5.91
CA ASP A 256 -20.72 9.71 -6.97
C ASP A 256 -19.24 9.42 -7.20
N ASN A 257 -18.47 9.15 -6.13
CA ASN A 257 -17.09 8.70 -6.24
C ASN A 257 -16.97 7.33 -6.95
N ILE A 258 -17.87 6.37 -6.65
CA ILE A 258 -17.92 5.09 -7.37
C ILE A 258 -18.19 5.34 -8.86
N ARG A 259 -19.18 6.17 -9.19
CA ARG A 259 -19.56 6.48 -10.57
C ARG A 259 -18.41 7.12 -11.35
N GLU A 260 -17.74 8.10 -10.74
CA GLU A 260 -16.61 8.78 -11.36
C GLU A 260 -15.43 7.84 -11.60
N LEU A 261 -15.15 6.96 -10.63
CA LEU A 261 -14.11 5.95 -10.79
C LEU A 261 -14.45 4.96 -11.92
N GLU A 262 -15.69 4.46 -11.97
CA GLU A 262 -16.16 3.58 -13.05
C GLU A 262 -16.03 4.25 -14.42
N ARG A 263 -16.43 5.52 -14.53
CA ARG A 263 -16.33 6.33 -15.75
C ARG A 263 -14.88 6.48 -16.21
N ARG A 264 -13.94 6.72 -15.29
CA ARG A 264 -12.50 6.80 -15.62
C ARG A 264 -11.97 5.46 -16.15
N ILE A 265 -12.34 4.35 -15.52
CA ILE A 265 -11.98 3.00 -15.99
C ILE A 265 -12.55 2.75 -17.39
N GLN A 266 -13.83 3.06 -17.63
CA GLN A 266 -14.46 2.94 -18.95
C GLN A 266 -13.76 3.79 -20.03
N GLY A 267 -13.37 5.02 -19.68
CA GLY A 267 -12.63 5.90 -20.59
C GLY A 267 -11.29 5.31 -21.02
N ILE A 268 -10.57 4.67 -20.09
CA ILE A 268 -9.33 3.95 -20.39
C ILE A 268 -9.59 2.73 -21.27
N GLU A 269 -10.59 1.91 -20.94
CA GLU A 269 -10.97 0.73 -21.72
C GLU A 269 -11.32 1.10 -23.16
N ALA A 270 -12.09 2.18 -23.35
CA ALA A 270 -12.47 2.69 -24.67
C ALA A 270 -11.26 3.21 -25.45
N ARG A 271 -10.39 4.01 -24.82
CA ARG A 271 -9.16 4.53 -25.46
C ARG A 271 -8.24 3.38 -25.88
N ASN A 272 -8.00 2.42 -24.98
CA ASN A 272 -7.10 1.30 -25.22
C ASN A 272 -7.64 0.30 -26.26
N SER A 273 -8.95 0.33 -26.54
CA SER A 273 -9.60 -0.50 -27.56
C SER A 273 -9.86 0.24 -28.88
N SER A 274 -9.43 1.50 -29.00
CA SER A 274 -9.70 2.35 -30.17
C SER A 274 -8.91 1.97 -31.44
N GLY A 275 -7.82 1.21 -31.28
CA GLY A 275 -6.87 0.90 -32.33
C GLY A 275 -5.71 1.90 -32.44
N GLU A 276 -5.67 2.94 -31.61
CA GLU A 276 -4.49 3.80 -31.45
C GLU A 276 -3.29 3.03 -30.90
N GLU A 277 -2.08 3.48 -31.22
CA GLU A 277 -0.85 2.89 -30.71
C GLU A 277 -0.76 3.08 -29.18
N ARG A 278 -0.45 2.00 -28.47
CA ARG A 278 -0.35 1.95 -27.02
C ARG A 278 1.10 1.87 -26.58
N ALA A 279 1.41 2.52 -25.45
CA ALA A 279 2.70 2.35 -24.78
C ALA A 279 2.85 0.93 -24.18
N LEU A 280 1.72 0.30 -23.82
CA LEU A 280 1.68 -1.07 -23.27
C LEU A 280 0.78 -1.97 -24.14
N PRO A 281 1.21 -2.35 -25.36
CA PRO A 281 0.35 -3.05 -26.33
C PRO A 281 -0.11 -4.43 -25.86
N ALA A 282 0.67 -5.12 -25.03
CA ALA A 282 0.33 -6.44 -24.48
C ALA A 282 -0.55 -6.38 -23.22
N ALA A 283 -0.77 -5.20 -22.63
CA ALA A 283 -1.57 -5.09 -21.42
C ALA A 283 -3.08 -5.18 -21.74
N PRO A 284 -3.91 -5.75 -20.85
CA PRO A 284 -5.37 -5.73 -21.00
C PRO A 284 -5.91 -4.30 -21.19
N SER A 285 -7.05 -4.15 -21.86
CA SER A 285 -7.64 -2.83 -22.16
C SER A 285 -7.96 -2.00 -20.91
N GLY A 286 -8.26 -2.64 -19.78
CA GLY A 286 -8.50 -1.94 -18.51
C GLY A 286 -7.23 -1.42 -17.81
N VAL A 287 -6.02 -1.82 -18.25
CA VAL A 287 -4.75 -1.36 -17.67
C VAL A 287 -4.32 -0.05 -18.35
N PRO A 288 -4.18 1.06 -17.60
CA PRO A 288 -3.76 2.33 -18.17
C PRO A 288 -2.31 2.30 -18.69
N ASP A 289 -2.06 3.02 -19.78
CA ASP A 289 -0.71 3.23 -20.30
C ASP A 289 0.10 4.22 -19.45
N SER A 290 -0.55 5.21 -18.83
CA SER A 290 0.08 6.12 -17.86
C SER A 290 0.25 5.42 -16.51
N PHE A 291 1.46 5.54 -15.94
CA PHE A 291 1.76 5.00 -14.62
C PHE A 291 0.96 5.73 -13.54
N THR A 292 0.91 7.07 -13.63
CA THR A 292 0.17 7.92 -12.69
C THR A 292 -1.30 7.54 -12.66
N ASP A 293 -1.95 7.42 -13.81
CA ASP A 293 -3.37 7.06 -13.87
C ASP A 293 -3.63 5.69 -13.25
N HIS A 294 -2.75 4.72 -13.51
CA HIS A 294 -2.87 3.37 -12.93
C HIS A 294 -2.73 3.38 -11.41
N VAL A 295 -1.68 4.01 -10.88
CA VAL A 295 -1.47 4.13 -9.42
C VAL A 295 -2.66 4.82 -8.76
N HIS A 296 -3.12 5.95 -9.30
CA HIS A 296 -4.23 6.71 -8.72
C HIS A 296 -5.55 5.93 -8.74
N LEU A 297 -5.85 5.18 -9.81
CA LEU A 297 -7.04 4.32 -9.84
C LEU A 297 -6.99 3.22 -8.76
N MET A 298 -5.83 2.59 -8.59
CA MET A 298 -5.65 1.55 -7.57
C MET A 298 -5.73 2.14 -6.15
N MET A 299 -5.26 3.37 -5.93
CA MET A 299 -5.41 4.09 -4.66
C MET A 299 -6.86 4.52 -4.39
N ASP A 300 -7.58 5.01 -5.40
CA ASP A 300 -9.00 5.35 -5.27
C ASP A 300 -9.85 4.12 -4.88
N LEU A 301 -9.57 2.96 -5.46
CA LEU A 301 -10.21 1.69 -5.10
C LEU A 301 -9.96 1.32 -3.63
N GLN A 302 -8.74 1.51 -3.13
CA GLN A 302 -8.39 1.26 -1.73
C GLN A 302 -9.21 2.14 -0.78
N VAL A 303 -9.33 3.43 -1.09
CA VAL A 303 -10.07 4.41 -0.28
C VAL A 303 -11.56 4.05 -0.25
N LEU A 304 -12.18 3.77 -1.40
CA LEU A 304 -13.59 3.37 -1.45
C LEU A 304 -13.88 2.07 -0.69
N ALA A 305 -12.96 1.09 -0.79
CA ALA A 305 -13.06 -0.15 -0.03
C ALA A 305 -13.00 0.09 1.49
N PHE A 306 -12.16 1.01 1.94
CA PHE A 306 -12.07 1.41 3.35
C PHE A 306 -13.30 2.17 3.84
N GLN A 307 -13.88 3.05 3.02
CA GLN A 307 -15.13 3.76 3.35
C GLN A 307 -16.29 2.80 3.60
N SER A 308 -16.34 1.71 2.83
CA SER A 308 -17.40 0.69 2.90
C SER A 308 -17.07 -0.54 3.77
N ASP A 309 -15.86 -0.59 4.34
CA ASP A 309 -15.36 -1.73 5.14
C ASP A 309 -15.40 -3.07 4.37
N MET A 310 -15.13 -3.01 3.05
CA MET A 310 -15.07 -4.19 2.17
C MET A 310 -13.82 -5.04 2.40
N THR A 311 -12.72 -4.39 2.73
CA THR A 311 -11.45 -4.96 3.22
C THR A 311 -10.79 -3.93 4.12
N ARG A 312 -9.91 -4.37 5.02
CA ARG A 312 -9.06 -3.50 5.87
C ARG A 312 -7.58 -3.61 5.52
N VAL A 313 -7.23 -4.44 4.54
CA VAL A 313 -5.85 -4.79 4.23
C VAL A 313 -5.61 -4.71 2.73
N PHE A 314 -4.63 -3.89 2.35
CA PHE A 314 -4.09 -3.85 1.00
C PHE A 314 -2.59 -4.03 1.01
N SER A 315 -2.09 -4.72 -0.02
CA SER A 315 -0.68 -4.76 -0.37
C SER A 315 -0.52 -4.32 -1.82
N LEU A 316 0.38 -3.38 -2.09
CA LEU A 316 0.59 -2.79 -3.41
C LEU A 316 2.06 -2.88 -3.82
N LYS A 317 2.34 -3.67 -4.85
CA LYS A 317 3.64 -3.65 -5.53
C LYS A 317 3.63 -2.55 -6.59
N MET A 318 4.23 -1.41 -6.26
CA MET A 318 4.13 -0.19 -7.07
C MET A 318 4.95 -0.28 -8.38
N ALA A 319 6.04 -1.02 -8.35
CA ALA A 319 6.81 -1.39 -9.53
C ALA A 319 7.33 -2.82 -9.37
N ARG A 320 7.52 -3.52 -10.49
CA ARG A 320 8.16 -4.83 -10.48
C ARG A 320 9.68 -4.69 -10.58
N ASP A 321 10.42 -5.48 -9.82
CA ASP A 321 11.85 -5.56 -9.97
C ASP A 321 12.28 -5.91 -11.41
N ALA A 322 13.47 -5.42 -11.76
CA ALA A 322 14.08 -5.47 -13.08
C ALA A 322 13.28 -4.80 -14.23
N ILE A 323 12.17 -4.09 -13.96
CA ILE A 323 11.39 -3.42 -15.01
C ILE A 323 12.11 -2.21 -15.61
N GLY A 324 12.20 -2.15 -16.93
CA GLY A 324 12.76 -1.01 -17.68
C GLY A 324 11.74 0.04 -18.06
N ARG A 325 10.68 0.27 -17.26
CA ARG A 325 9.67 1.28 -17.59
C ARG A 325 10.25 2.68 -17.43
N VAL A 326 9.92 3.57 -18.35
CA VAL A 326 10.21 5.01 -18.24
C VAL A 326 8.99 5.71 -17.64
N TYR A 327 9.21 6.68 -16.77
CA TYR A 327 8.16 7.50 -16.17
C TYR A 327 8.32 8.96 -16.58
N PRO A 328 7.85 9.37 -17.78
CA PRO A 328 8.06 10.74 -18.27
C PRO A 328 7.52 11.81 -17.31
N GLU A 329 6.42 11.53 -16.60
CA GLU A 329 5.83 12.43 -15.62
C GLU A 329 6.73 12.71 -14.41
N SER A 330 7.75 11.87 -14.16
CA SER A 330 8.77 12.12 -13.14
C SER A 330 9.69 13.30 -13.47
N GLY A 331 9.79 13.66 -14.76
CA GLY A 331 10.73 14.66 -15.27
C GLY A 331 12.03 14.07 -15.80
N THR A 332 12.19 12.74 -15.81
CA THR A 332 13.32 12.05 -16.46
C THR A 332 12.85 10.99 -17.47
N GLN A 333 13.67 10.76 -18.49
CA GLN A 333 13.45 9.73 -19.52
C GLN A 333 14.29 8.47 -19.26
N THR A 334 15.08 8.45 -18.19
CA THR A 334 15.89 7.29 -17.83
C THR A 334 14.97 6.13 -17.41
N PRO A 335 15.12 4.93 -17.99
CA PRO A 335 14.33 3.78 -17.57
C PRO A 335 14.65 3.39 -16.13
N PHE A 336 13.63 3.00 -15.36
CA PHE A 336 13.71 2.85 -13.90
C PHE A 336 14.80 1.88 -13.43
N HIS A 337 14.80 0.64 -13.94
CA HIS A 337 15.84 -0.32 -13.57
C HIS A 337 17.25 0.19 -13.95
N PRO A 338 17.55 0.60 -15.21
CA PRO A 338 18.83 1.24 -15.54
C PRO A 338 19.24 2.43 -14.66
N ALA A 339 18.31 3.29 -14.26
CA ALA A 339 18.61 4.43 -13.38
C ALA A 339 19.19 3.99 -12.02
N SER A 340 18.77 2.83 -11.52
CA SER A 340 19.27 2.28 -10.26
C SER A 340 20.74 1.81 -10.32
N HIS A 341 21.30 1.59 -11.52
CA HIS A 341 22.72 1.26 -11.75
C HIS A 341 23.54 2.54 -12.01
N HIS A 342 23.52 3.47 -11.07
CA HIS A 342 24.06 4.83 -11.24
C HIS A 342 25.60 4.92 -11.27
N GLY A 343 26.32 3.83 -10.96
CA GLY A 343 27.78 3.76 -11.02
C GLY A 343 28.49 4.72 -10.07
N GLU A 344 27.89 5.00 -8.91
CA GLU A 344 28.36 6.00 -7.92
C GLU A 344 28.56 7.43 -8.46
N LYS A 345 27.95 7.78 -9.60
CA LYS A 345 28.06 9.12 -10.16
C LYS A 345 27.00 10.05 -9.54
N PRO A 346 27.38 11.17 -8.91
CA PRO A 346 26.43 12.13 -8.30
C PRO A 346 25.25 12.51 -9.20
N GLU A 347 25.51 12.81 -10.48
CA GLU A 347 24.49 13.19 -11.44
C GLU A 347 23.49 12.07 -11.74
N ALA A 348 23.95 10.82 -11.79
CA ALA A 348 23.09 9.66 -12.03
C ALA A 348 22.30 9.28 -10.77
N ILE A 349 22.90 9.45 -9.58
CA ILE A 349 22.18 9.28 -8.30
C ILE A 349 21.04 10.29 -8.18
N LEU A 350 21.29 11.55 -8.57
CA LEU A 350 20.25 12.58 -8.57
C LEU A 350 19.14 12.28 -9.59
N ASP A 351 19.48 11.76 -10.77
CA ASP A 351 18.49 11.32 -11.77
C ASP A 351 17.63 10.16 -11.24
N PHE A 352 18.23 9.17 -10.57
CA PHE A 352 17.49 8.12 -9.89
C PHE A 352 16.59 8.66 -8.77
N ASN A 353 17.08 9.64 -8.01
CA ASN A 353 16.32 10.30 -6.95
C ASN A 353 15.08 11.05 -7.48
N VAL A 354 15.12 11.56 -8.72
CA VAL A 354 13.93 12.14 -9.37
C VAL A 354 12.82 11.09 -9.48
N ILE A 355 13.15 9.85 -9.86
CA ILE A 355 12.20 8.75 -9.93
C ILE A 355 11.71 8.34 -8.53
N ASN A 356 12.60 8.25 -7.53
CA ASN A 356 12.18 7.96 -6.16
C ASN A 356 11.19 9.01 -5.63
N ARG A 357 11.45 10.31 -5.86
CA ARG A 357 10.54 11.39 -5.49
C ARG A 357 9.20 11.30 -6.22
N TYR A 358 9.20 10.95 -7.50
CA TYR A 358 7.97 10.73 -8.26
C TYR A 358 7.13 9.58 -7.68
N HIS A 359 7.75 8.45 -7.34
CA HIS A 359 7.08 7.35 -6.65
C HIS A 359 6.48 7.77 -5.30
N VAL A 360 7.24 8.50 -4.48
CA VAL A 360 6.73 9.04 -3.19
C VAL A 360 5.59 10.04 -3.40
N SER A 361 5.57 10.78 -4.51
CA SER A 361 4.51 11.77 -4.79
C SER A 361 3.12 11.15 -4.91
N HIS A 362 3.00 9.88 -5.30
CA HIS A 362 1.70 9.19 -5.31
C HIS A 362 1.16 8.94 -3.89
N LEU A 363 2.02 8.85 -2.88
CA LEU A 363 1.57 8.74 -1.48
C LEU A 363 0.86 10.03 -1.04
N ASN A 364 1.31 11.19 -1.50
CA ASN A 364 0.63 12.48 -1.25
C ASN A 364 -0.83 12.43 -1.76
N TYR A 365 -1.06 11.85 -2.94
CA TYR A 365 -2.41 11.64 -3.48
C TYR A 365 -3.26 10.72 -2.58
N LEU A 366 -2.72 9.57 -2.18
CA LEU A 366 -3.41 8.64 -1.28
C LEU A 366 -3.74 9.28 0.07
N MET A 367 -2.80 10.03 0.65
CA MET A 367 -2.98 10.70 1.94
C MET A 367 -4.08 11.76 1.87
N GLU A 368 -4.15 12.54 0.79
CA GLU A 368 -5.23 13.52 0.60
C GLU A 368 -6.60 12.84 0.48
N LYS A 369 -6.68 11.72 -0.24
CA LYS A 369 -7.92 10.94 -0.36
C LYS A 369 -8.37 10.33 0.97
N LEU A 370 -7.44 9.82 1.76
CA LEU A 370 -7.73 9.27 3.10
C LEU A 370 -8.10 10.38 4.09
N LYS A 371 -7.48 11.56 4.01
CA LYS A 371 -7.78 12.71 4.88
C LYS A 371 -9.13 13.35 4.57
N SER A 372 -9.52 13.39 3.30
CA SER A 372 -10.83 13.91 2.86
C SER A 372 -11.99 12.92 3.08
N SER A 373 -11.69 11.67 3.43
CA SER A 373 -12.70 10.63 3.66
C SER A 373 -12.98 10.44 5.15
N MET A 374 -14.13 10.90 5.62
CA MET A 374 -14.55 10.77 7.03
C MET A 374 -15.16 9.39 7.32
N GLU A 375 -14.82 8.83 8.48
CA GLU A 375 -15.51 7.69 9.09
C GLU A 375 -15.89 8.02 10.55
N GLY A 376 -17.10 8.54 10.72
CA GLY A 376 -17.53 9.10 11.98
C GLY A 376 -16.82 10.43 12.25
N ASP A 377 -16.22 10.56 13.43
CA ASP A 377 -15.56 11.80 13.87
C ASP A 377 -14.08 11.91 13.43
N ALA A 378 -13.54 10.90 12.74
CA ALA A 378 -12.14 10.88 12.29
C ALA A 378 -12.05 10.56 10.80
N HIS A 379 -11.04 11.10 10.12
CA HIS A 379 -10.77 10.75 8.74
C HIS A 379 -10.01 9.43 8.62
N LEU A 380 -10.12 8.74 7.48
CA LEU A 380 -9.48 7.45 7.27
C LEU A 380 -7.94 7.51 7.43
N LEU A 381 -7.30 8.66 7.16
CA LEU A 381 -5.86 8.80 7.37
C LEU A 381 -5.44 8.61 8.85
N ASP A 382 -6.28 8.99 9.82
CA ASP A 382 -5.98 8.80 11.25
C ASP A 382 -6.17 7.35 11.68
N LYS A 383 -6.97 6.59 10.93
CA LYS A 383 -7.32 5.19 11.20
C LYS A 383 -6.48 4.18 10.42
N THR A 384 -5.59 4.66 9.56
CA THR A 384 -4.80 3.83 8.64
C THR A 384 -3.33 3.86 9.05
N MET A 385 -2.67 2.71 8.94
CA MET A 385 -1.23 2.54 8.91
C MET A 385 -0.81 2.24 7.47
N ILE A 386 0.07 3.05 6.91
CA ILE A 386 0.66 2.81 5.59
C ILE A 386 2.13 2.51 5.78
N ILE A 387 2.57 1.32 5.42
CA ILE A 387 3.99 0.94 5.41
C ILE A 387 4.50 1.12 3.99
N PHE A 388 5.55 1.92 3.81
CA PHE A 388 6.17 2.14 2.51
C PHE A 388 7.67 1.95 2.61
N GLY A 389 8.23 1.06 1.80
CA GLY A 389 9.67 0.80 1.85
C GLY A 389 10.14 -0.22 0.83
N SER A 390 11.41 -0.60 0.96
CA SER A 390 12.04 -1.59 0.09
C SER A 390 12.84 -2.59 0.92
N ALA A 391 12.98 -3.82 0.41
CA ALA A 391 13.99 -4.74 0.92
C ALA A 391 15.39 -4.48 0.33
N MET A 392 15.52 -3.60 -0.68
CA MET A 392 16.80 -3.22 -1.28
C MET A 392 17.19 -1.82 -0.81
N GLY A 393 18.46 -1.63 -0.48
CA GLY A 393 19.01 -0.35 -0.04
C GLY A 393 19.57 0.43 -1.22
N ASP A 394 20.87 0.23 -1.44
CA ASP A 394 21.60 0.75 -2.59
C ASP A 394 21.55 -0.27 -3.73
N SER A 395 20.77 0.06 -4.76
CA SER A 395 20.55 -0.80 -5.91
C SER A 395 21.69 -0.80 -6.92
N ASN A 396 22.63 0.14 -6.85
CA ASN A 396 23.82 0.08 -7.71
C ASN A 396 24.74 -1.07 -7.30
N LEU A 397 24.70 -1.44 -6.02
CA LEU A 397 25.47 -2.54 -5.43
C LEU A 397 24.63 -3.79 -5.15
N HIS A 398 23.32 -3.74 -5.42
CA HIS A 398 22.35 -4.77 -5.02
C HIS A 398 22.44 -5.15 -3.54
N ASN A 399 22.67 -4.17 -2.65
CA ASN A 399 22.79 -4.45 -1.23
C ASN A 399 21.44 -4.31 -0.50
N HIS A 400 21.39 -4.90 0.70
CA HIS A 400 20.21 -4.86 1.57
C HIS A 400 20.50 -4.08 2.86
N LYS A 401 21.22 -2.96 2.73
CA LYS A 401 21.64 -2.10 3.85
C LYS A 401 20.99 -0.73 3.79
N ARG A 402 20.67 -0.17 4.96
CA ARG A 402 20.02 1.15 5.10
C ARG A 402 18.79 1.27 4.20
N CYS A 403 18.01 0.19 4.14
CA CYS A 403 16.86 0.10 3.27
C CYS A 403 15.83 1.19 3.60
N PRO A 404 15.21 1.83 2.60
CA PRO A 404 14.25 2.88 2.82
C PRO A 404 13.00 2.35 3.50
N LEU A 405 12.61 2.97 4.63
CA LEU A 405 11.37 2.67 5.34
C LEU A 405 10.74 3.96 5.88
N ILE A 406 9.47 4.18 5.53
CA ILE A 406 8.61 5.18 6.14
C ILE A 406 7.28 4.55 6.53
N VAL A 407 6.63 5.16 7.51
CA VAL A 407 5.30 4.77 7.96
C VAL A 407 4.43 6.02 8.00
N LEU A 408 3.26 5.94 7.35
CA LEU A 408 2.32 7.05 7.23
C LEU A 408 1.00 6.75 7.96
N GLY A 409 0.28 7.81 8.33
CA GLY A 409 -1.05 7.75 8.93
C GLY A 409 -1.02 7.68 10.45
N GLY A 410 -2.21 7.76 11.06
CA GLY A 410 -2.36 7.82 12.52
C GLY A 410 -2.46 6.45 13.20
N ALA A 411 -2.80 5.39 12.45
CA ALA A 411 -3.00 4.04 12.96
C ALA A 411 -3.88 3.97 14.23
N ASN A 412 -4.99 4.71 14.28
CA ASN A 412 -5.85 4.88 15.45
C ASN A 412 -5.10 5.44 16.68
N GLY A 413 -4.25 6.45 16.46
CA GLY A 413 -3.45 7.11 17.49
C GLY A 413 -2.20 6.35 17.93
N GLN A 414 -1.88 5.22 17.29
CA GLN A 414 -0.67 4.45 17.57
C GLN A 414 0.59 5.07 16.97
N LEU A 415 0.44 5.97 15.99
CA LEU A 415 1.51 6.71 15.33
C LEU A 415 1.28 8.21 15.51
N LYS A 416 2.35 8.93 15.89
CA LYS A 416 2.32 10.38 16.15
C LYS A 416 2.83 11.23 14.98
N GLY A 417 3.49 10.60 14.00
CA GLY A 417 4.16 11.26 12.88
C GLY A 417 5.19 12.31 13.28
N ASP A 418 5.56 13.15 12.31
CA ASP A 418 6.54 14.24 12.33
C ASP A 418 7.83 13.87 13.08
N VAL A 419 8.36 12.68 12.80
CA VAL A 419 9.54 12.15 13.49
C VAL A 419 10.47 11.38 12.55
N HIS A 420 11.77 11.58 12.73
CA HIS A 420 12.81 10.76 12.15
C HIS A 420 13.54 9.94 13.23
N LEU A 421 13.45 8.62 13.11
CA LEU A 421 14.09 7.64 13.98
C LEU A 421 15.21 6.97 13.20
N LYS A 422 16.42 6.97 13.75
CA LYS A 422 17.58 6.30 13.16
C LYS A 422 17.94 5.07 13.98
N ALA A 423 17.94 3.90 13.36
CA ALA A 423 18.38 2.67 14.01
C ALA A 423 19.91 2.61 14.13
N PRO A 424 20.46 1.90 15.14
CA PRO A 424 21.88 1.55 15.17
C PRO A 424 22.31 0.74 13.94
N ASP A 425 23.58 0.79 13.59
CA ASP A 425 24.12 0.01 12.46
C ASP A 425 23.87 -1.50 12.65
N GLY A 426 23.49 -2.18 11.56
CA GLY A 426 23.21 -3.61 11.57
C GLY A 426 21.86 -3.99 12.21
N THR A 427 20.99 -3.03 12.50
CA THR A 427 19.64 -3.32 13.02
C THR A 427 18.78 -3.96 11.93
N PRO A 428 18.23 -5.17 12.14
CA PRO A 428 17.28 -5.75 11.21
C PRO A 428 16.03 -4.89 11.06
N MET A 429 15.55 -4.69 9.83
CA MET A 429 14.27 -4.03 9.55
C MET A 429 13.10 -4.75 10.24
N ALA A 430 13.22 -6.06 10.43
CA ALA A 430 12.29 -6.85 11.23
C ALA A 430 12.06 -6.30 12.64
N ASN A 431 13.04 -5.62 13.26
CA ASN A 431 12.85 -4.97 14.55
C ASN A 431 11.82 -3.83 14.47
N ALA A 432 11.85 -3.03 13.40
CA ALA A 432 10.87 -1.98 13.15
C ALA A 432 9.51 -2.57 12.77
N MET A 433 9.49 -3.61 11.93
CA MET A 433 8.25 -4.30 11.55
C MET A 433 7.56 -4.98 12.74
N LEU A 434 8.33 -5.55 13.69
CA LEU A 434 7.79 -6.11 14.93
C LEU A 434 7.06 -5.04 15.76
N THR A 435 7.65 -3.84 15.89
CA THR A 435 6.98 -2.72 16.56
C THR A 435 5.69 -2.29 15.85
N LEU A 436 5.66 -2.33 14.51
CA LEU A 436 4.45 -2.05 13.74
C LEU A 436 3.38 -3.13 13.95
N ILE A 437 3.77 -4.39 13.97
CA ILE A 437 2.89 -5.53 14.31
C ILE A 437 2.28 -5.33 15.70
N HIS A 438 3.08 -4.95 16.71
CA HIS A 438 2.56 -4.63 18.05
C HIS A 438 1.55 -3.48 18.02
N LYS A 439 1.82 -2.42 17.26
CA LYS A 439 0.88 -1.29 17.07
C LYS A 439 -0.41 -1.70 16.34
N LEU A 440 -0.37 -2.78 15.57
CA LEU A 440 -1.55 -3.40 14.94
C LEU A 440 -2.31 -4.34 15.90
N GLY A 441 -1.90 -4.45 17.17
CA GLY A 441 -2.60 -5.22 18.21
C GLY A 441 -2.21 -6.69 18.25
N PHE A 442 -0.95 -6.99 17.94
CA PHE A 442 -0.32 -8.29 18.09
C PHE A 442 0.62 -8.29 19.31
N GLU A 443 0.89 -9.47 19.86
CA GLU A 443 1.73 -9.65 21.07
C GLU A 443 2.90 -10.60 20.79
N ASP A 444 3.21 -10.85 19.51
CA ASP A 444 4.28 -11.75 19.07
C ASP A 444 5.64 -11.36 19.66
N GLU A 445 6.41 -12.34 20.10
CA GLU A 445 7.75 -12.11 20.66
C GLU A 445 8.80 -11.83 19.58
N SER A 446 8.56 -12.29 18.34
CA SER A 446 9.47 -12.18 17.20
C SER A 446 8.71 -12.14 15.87
N PHE A 447 9.35 -11.58 14.84
CA PHE A 447 8.87 -11.57 13.47
C PHE A 447 10.08 -11.60 12.53
N GLY A 448 10.08 -12.48 11.53
CA GLY A 448 11.24 -12.64 10.64
C GLY A 448 12.54 -12.89 11.41
N ASP A 449 13.56 -12.08 11.14
CA ASP A 449 14.85 -12.09 11.83
C ASP A 449 14.97 -11.06 12.96
N SER A 450 13.85 -10.61 13.53
CA SER A 450 13.88 -9.63 14.60
C SER A 450 14.63 -10.13 15.84
N THR A 451 15.47 -9.26 16.39
CA THR A 451 16.24 -9.49 17.63
C THR A 451 15.61 -8.80 18.83
N SER A 452 14.83 -7.74 18.58
CA SER A 452 14.02 -7.01 19.57
C SER A 452 13.06 -6.06 18.85
N ALA A 453 12.04 -5.53 19.54
CA ALA A 453 11.22 -4.47 18.99
C ALA A 453 12.00 -3.13 18.96
N PHE A 454 12.05 -2.45 17.81
CA PHE A 454 12.70 -1.14 17.70
C PHE A 454 11.83 -0.04 18.32
N SER A 455 12.39 0.78 19.20
CA SER A 455 11.59 1.81 19.88
C SER A 455 11.18 2.94 18.92
N PHE A 456 9.88 3.23 18.89
CA PHE A 456 9.31 4.37 18.17
C PHE A 456 9.18 5.62 19.05
N THR A 457 9.74 5.59 20.26
CA THR A 457 9.83 6.77 21.12
C THR A 457 11.07 7.57 20.78
N GLU A 458 11.00 8.89 20.91
CA GLU A 458 12.18 9.75 20.77
C GLU A 458 13.32 9.27 21.67
N PRO A 459 14.57 9.31 21.20
CA PRO A 459 15.72 9.23 22.09
C PRO A 459 15.56 10.34 23.12
N SER A 460 15.57 10.02 24.42
CA SER A 460 15.58 11.06 25.45
C SER A 460 16.75 11.98 25.15
N ARG A 461 16.52 13.30 25.06
CA ARG A 461 17.61 14.29 25.02
C ARG A 461 18.44 14.09 26.30
N THR A 462 19.49 13.29 26.23
CA THR A 462 20.51 13.28 27.27
C THR A 462 21.17 14.65 27.20
N THR A 463 20.90 15.45 28.22
CA THR A 463 21.66 16.65 28.57
C THR A 463 23.10 16.23 28.88
N THR A 464 23.91 16.09 27.83
CA THR A 464 25.36 15.98 27.94
C THR A 464 25.98 16.81 26.83
N ASP A 465 25.83 18.12 26.97
CA ASP A 465 26.79 19.12 26.50
C ASP A 465 26.89 20.18 27.60
N SER A 466 27.47 19.75 28.73
CA SER A 466 28.05 20.65 29.72
C SER A 466 29.18 19.87 30.42
N ALA A 467 30.40 20.41 30.31
CA ALA A 467 31.70 19.88 30.76
C ALA A 467 32.34 18.89 29.77
N LEU A 468 33.48 19.15 29.13
CA LEU A 468 34.61 20.06 29.39
C LEU A 468 35.24 20.54 28.08
#